data_AF-A0A1Y5ETH8-F1
#
_entry.id   AF-A0A1Y5ETH8-F1
#
_cell.length_a   1.000
_cell.length_b   1.000
_cell.length_c   1.000
_cell.angle_alpha   90.00
_cell.angle_beta   90.00
_cell.angle_gamma   90.00
#
_symmetry.space_group_name_H-M   'P 1'
#
loop_
_entity.id
_entity.type
_entity.pdbx_description
1 polymer ?
#
loop_
_entity_poly.entity_id
_entity_poly.type
_entity_poly.pdbx_seq_one_letter_code
_entity_poly.pdbx_strand_id
1 'polypeptide(L)'
;LCDGTLGEFIRGEISSPDCATEKGFTIAEVHLASDLSVHVYNTHFNTGSNFNVNQGSLDQIANKINTYSAGKPVVLMGDFNMWLTDTIMAAQFSEFTAKTGLTWSCEDLNSCDGRIDLIAYRGSEQFDFTTLSEATIDDNGISDHAPRAATLHWENNGFGNYDSNLSVSFKGIHGDYFVSEGNGGGAVNANRSAIGAYETFTLNATTNAENCMVNGDEVNIKSAGGYYWSAQSSGALDGDRTGLGSWEKFRLINHTDASGCLRGGDSISLMSTAHGKYVVAENYGSA
;
A
#
# COMPACT_ATOMS: atom_id res chain seq x y z
N LEU A 1 -13.53 -23.40 16.92
CA LEU A 1 -14.05 -24.19 18.07
C LEU A 1 -13.40 -23.62 19.31
N CYS A 2 -14.16 -23.53 20.40
CA CYS A 2 -13.73 -23.04 21.70
C CYS A 2 -13.45 -24.26 22.62
N ASP A 3 -12.67 -24.08 23.68
CA ASP A 3 -12.35 -25.06 24.71
C ASP A 3 -13.22 -24.87 25.97
N GLY A 4 -14.17 -25.78 26.16
CA GLY A 4 -14.93 -25.92 27.40
C GLY A 4 -15.95 -24.82 27.73
N THR A 5 -16.96 -25.23 28.49
CA THR A 5 -18.08 -24.42 28.96
C THR A 5 -17.91 -24.04 30.43
N LEU A 6 -18.62 -23.00 30.86
CA LEU A 6 -18.69 -22.63 32.28
C LEU A 6 -19.17 -23.79 33.18
N GLY A 7 -20.04 -24.66 32.66
CA GLY A 7 -20.52 -25.83 33.39
C GLY A 7 -19.42 -26.87 33.65
N GLU A 8 -18.56 -27.11 32.66
CA GLU A 8 -17.40 -28.02 32.79
C GLU A 8 -16.38 -27.46 33.79
N PHE A 9 -16.16 -26.14 33.80
CA PHE A 9 -15.29 -25.48 34.77
C PHE A 9 -15.81 -25.60 36.21
N ILE A 10 -17.10 -25.35 36.43
CA ILE A 10 -17.72 -25.49 37.76
C ILE A 10 -17.62 -26.94 38.28
N ARG A 11 -17.62 -27.93 37.38
CA ARG A 11 -17.43 -29.36 37.72
C ARG A 11 -15.97 -29.77 37.88
N GLY A 12 -15.01 -28.86 37.65
CA GLY A 12 -13.57 -29.15 37.72
C GLY A 12 -13.07 -30.02 36.56
N GLU A 13 -13.83 -30.11 35.46
CA GLU A 13 -13.49 -30.90 34.27
C GLU A 13 -12.49 -30.15 33.37
N ILE A 14 -12.44 -28.82 33.48
CA ILE A 14 -11.52 -27.93 32.75
C ILE A 14 -11.08 -26.77 33.67
N SER A 15 -9.89 -26.22 33.44
CA SER A 15 -9.33 -25.11 34.23
C SER A 15 -9.50 -23.73 33.59
N SER A 16 -9.80 -23.64 32.28
CA SER A 16 -9.94 -22.37 31.56
C SER A 16 -10.98 -22.49 30.43
N PRO A 17 -12.29 -22.36 30.73
CA PRO A 17 -13.33 -22.42 29.71
C PRO A 17 -13.37 -21.13 28.89
N ASP A 18 -13.47 -21.22 27.57
CA ASP A 18 -13.51 -20.02 26.70
C ASP A 18 -14.75 -19.95 25.78
N CYS A 19 -15.62 -20.97 25.76
CA CYS A 19 -16.81 -20.97 24.90
C CYS A 19 -17.86 -19.89 25.21
N ALA A 20 -17.74 -19.22 26.36
CA ALA A 20 -18.62 -18.12 26.75
C ALA A 20 -17.98 -16.72 26.53
N THR A 21 -16.78 -16.65 25.99
CA THR A 21 -16.02 -15.40 25.80
C THR A 21 -15.74 -15.16 24.33
N GLU A 22 -15.98 -13.95 23.84
CA GLU A 22 -15.61 -13.58 22.47
C GLU A 22 -14.08 -13.48 22.34
N LYS A 23 -13.55 -14.14 21.30
CA LYS A 23 -12.14 -14.12 20.91
C LYS A 23 -12.02 -13.56 19.50
N GLY A 24 -10.88 -12.94 19.20
CA GLY A 24 -10.69 -12.30 17.91
C GLY A 24 -9.58 -11.28 17.91
N PHE A 25 -9.69 -10.31 17.02
CA PHE A 25 -8.71 -9.24 16.88
C PHE A 25 -9.39 -7.90 16.59
N THR A 26 -8.68 -6.82 16.89
CA THR A 26 -9.00 -5.45 16.49
C THR A 26 -7.93 -4.93 15.55
N ILE A 27 -8.28 -3.98 14.68
CA ILE A 27 -7.34 -3.34 13.75
C ILE A 27 -7.49 -1.83 13.85
N ALA A 28 -6.37 -1.11 13.82
CA ALA A 28 -6.30 0.33 13.59
C ALA A 28 -5.30 0.62 12.46
N GLU A 29 -5.56 1.66 11.66
CA GLU A 29 -4.58 2.24 10.76
C GLU A 29 -3.87 3.39 11.47
N VAL A 30 -2.54 3.40 11.45
CA VAL A 30 -1.72 4.40 12.11
C VAL A 30 -0.80 5.06 11.07
N HIS A 31 -0.95 6.37 10.89
CA HIS A 31 -0.06 7.16 10.04
C HIS A 31 1.17 7.59 10.84
N LEU A 32 2.35 7.07 10.49
CA LEU A 32 3.62 7.39 11.15
C LEU A 32 4.39 8.50 10.40
N ALA A 33 4.17 8.63 9.10
CA ALA A 33 4.70 9.68 8.24
C ALA A 33 3.69 9.99 7.12
N SER A 34 3.97 10.99 6.27
CA SER A 34 3.09 11.38 5.17
C SER A 34 2.84 10.25 4.15
N ASP A 35 3.79 9.34 3.99
CA ASP A 35 3.77 8.22 3.07
C ASP A 35 3.77 6.85 3.77
N LEU A 36 3.82 6.82 5.11
CA LEU A 36 3.83 5.59 5.89
C LEU A 36 2.55 5.45 6.72
N SER A 37 1.71 4.49 6.31
CA SER A 37 0.54 4.04 7.07
C SER A 37 0.70 2.56 7.40
N VAL A 38 0.55 2.21 8.67
CA VAL A 38 0.75 0.86 9.20
C VAL A 38 -0.58 0.33 9.73
N HIS A 39 -0.95 -0.88 9.34
CA HIS A 39 -2.09 -1.56 9.95
C HIS A 39 -1.65 -2.29 11.21
N VAL A 40 -2.19 -1.87 12.35
CA VAL A 40 -1.85 -2.39 13.68
C VAL A 40 -2.97 -3.31 14.15
N TYR A 41 -2.64 -4.58 14.34
CA TYR A 41 -3.54 -5.63 14.80
C TYR A 41 -3.24 -5.95 16.27
N ASN A 42 -4.28 -6.06 17.08
CA ASN A 42 -4.21 -6.63 18.43
C ASN A 42 -5.09 -7.86 18.52
N THR A 43 -4.55 -8.98 19.02
CA THR A 43 -5.24 -10.27 19.05
C THR A 43 -5.42 -10.82 20.46
N HIS A 44 -6.47 -11.62 20.63
CA HIS A 44 -6.64 -12.53 21.76
C HIS A 44 -7.28 -13.82 21.24
N PHE A 45 -6.46 -14.87 21.10
CA PHE A 45 -6.88 -16.15 20.55
C PHE A 45 -7.60 -17.03 21.57
N ASN A 46 -8.33 -18.03 21.06
CA ASN A 46 -8.92 -19.09 21.87
C ASN A 46 -7.85 -19.75 22.73
N THR A 47 -8.24 -20.13 23.93
CA THR A 47 -7.38 -20.84 24.88
C THR A 47 -7.58 -22.33 24.66
N GLY A 48 -6.50 -23.11 24.60
CA GLY A 48 -6.60 -24.57 24.47
C GLY A 48 -5.42 -25.18 23.71
N SER A 49 -5.10 -26.43 24.05
CA SER A 49 -3.94 -27.13 23.49
C SER A 49 -4.24 -27.99 22.25
N ASN A 50 -5.39 -27.80 21.62
CA ASN A 50 -5.82 -28.61 20.48
C ASN A 50 -5.71 -27.85 19.15
N PHE A 51 -5.13 -28.50 18.14
CA PHE A 51 -4.97 -28.03 16.77
C PHE A 51 -6.20 -27.27 16.21
N ASN A 52 -7.40 -27.85 16.37
CA ASN A 52 -8.63 -27.32 15.79
C ASN A 52 -9.11 -26.00 16.43
N VAL A 53 -8.67 -25.70 17.65
CA VAL A 53 -9.04 -24.48 18.39
C VAL A 53 -8.23 -23.28 17.89
N ASN A 54 -6.94 -23.48 17.66
CA ASN A 54 -6.00 -22.42 17.29
C ASN A 54 -5.97 -22.13 15.78
N GLN A 55 -6.15 -23.15 14.93
CA GLN A 55 -6.08 -22.99 13.47
C GLN A 55 -7.09 -21.96 12.95
N GLY A 56 -8.33 -22.00 13.45
CA GLY A 56 -9.38 -21.08 13.00
C GLY A 56 -9.08 -19.61 13.31
N SER A 57 -8.37 -19.32 14.39
CA SER A 57 -7.94 -17.97 14.76
C SER A 57 -6.80 -17.48 13.85
N LEU A 58 -5.81 -18.36 13.61
CA LEU A 58 -4.69 -18.11 12.70
C LEU A 58 -5.17 -17.86 11.26
N ASP A 59 -6.09 -18.68 10.75
CA ASP A 59 -6.61 -18.54 9.40
C ASP A 59 -7.41 -17.24 9.23
N GLN A 60 -8.22 -16.86 10.23
CA GLN A 60 -8.98 -15.60 10.18
C GLN A 60 -8.07 -14.38 10.09
N ILE A 61 -7.04 -14.30 10.93
CA ILE A 61 -6.13 -13.16 10.92
C ILE A 61 -5.21 -13.17 9.69
N ALA A 62 -4.75 -14.35 9.24
CA ALA A 62 -3.97 -14.48 8.01
C ALA A 62 -4.78 -14.00 6.79
N ASN A 63 -6.03 -14.44 6.68
CA ASN A 63 -6.93 -13.98 5.62
C ASN A 63 -7.13 -12.47 5.68
N LYS A 64 -7.33 -11.90 6.88
CA LYS A 64 -7.50 -10.46 7.03
C LYS A 64 -6.23 -9.68 6.67
N ILE A 65 -5.05 -10.14 7.09
CA ILE A 65 -3.75 -9.54 6.72
C ILE A 65 -3.54 -9.58 5.20
N ASN A 66 -3.82 -10.73 4.57
CA ASN A 66 -3.58 -10.93 3.14
C ASN A 66 -4.61 -10.23 2.24
N THR A 67 -5.80 -9.90 2.75
CA THR A 67 -6.85 -9.22 1.97
C THR A 67 -6.90 -7.72 2.26
N TYR A 68 -7.00 -7.32 3.54
CA TYR A 68 -7.15 -5.92 3.93
C TYR A 68 -5.82 -5.17 3.96
N SER A 69 -4.72 -5.87 4.30
CA SER A 69 -3.39 -5.27 4.41
C SER A 69 -2.47 -5.66 3.25
N ALA A 70 -3.02 -6.09 2.11
CA ALA A 70 -2.22 -6.42 0.94
C ALA A 70 -1.32 -5.23 0.54
N GLY A 71 -0.01 -5.46 0.45
CA GLY A 71 0.98 -4.42 0.12
C GLY A 71 1.21 -3.34 1.19
N LYS A 72 0.56 -3.43 2.36
CA LYS A 72 0.74 -2.48 3.46
C LYS A 72 1.62 -3.06 4.58
N PRO A 73 2.43 -2.22 5.24
CA PRO A 73 3.10 -2.61 6.48
C PRO A 73 2.09 -3.03 7.54
N VAL A 74 2.43 -4.07 8.30
CA VAL A 74 1.61 -4.62 9.38
C VAL A 74 2.44 -4.70 10.65
N VAL A 75 1.83 -4.35 11.77
CA VAL A 75 2.29 -4.74 13.11
C VAL A 75 1.18 -5.59 13.72
N LEU A 76 1.52 -6.80 14.15
CA LEU A 76 0.60 -7.70 14.83
C LEU A 76 1.11 -7.95 16.24
N MET A 77 0.24 -7.78 17.24
CA MET A 77 0.56 -8.07 18.63
C MET A 77 -0.62 -8.70 19.35
N GLY A 78 -0.36 -9.26 20.53
CA GLY A 78 -1.40 -9.69 21.46
C GLY A 78 -1.15 -11.08 22.04
N ASP A 79 -2.18 -11.63 22.67
CA ASP A 79 -2.15 -12.95 23.29
C ASP A 79 -2.57 -14.01 22.26
N PHE A 80 -1.61 -14.84 21.85
CA PHE A 80 -1.85 -15.92 20.91
C PHE A 80 -2.32 -17.20 21.59
N ASN A 81 -2.26 -17.31 22.92
CA ASN A 81 -2.59 -18.52 23.67
C ASN A 81 -1.88 -19.80 23.16
N MET A 82 -0.71 -19.65 22.51
CA MET A 82 0.01 -20.74 21.86
C MET A 82 1.41 -20.93 22.44
N TRP A 83 1.63 -22.06 23.10
CA TRP A 83 2.93 -22.46 23.62
C TRP A 83 3.77 -23.13 22.53
N LEU A 84 4.77 -22.41 22.01
CA LEU A 84 5.60 -22.90 20.89
C LEU A 84 6.55 -24.05 21.27
N THR A 85 6.62 -24.42 22.55
CA THR A 85 7.27 -25.67 22.99
C THR A 85 6.47 -26.92 22.62
N ASP A 86 5.17 -26.78 22.34
CA ASP A 86 4.35 -27.84 21.77
C ASP A 86 4.59 -27.95 20.26
N THR A 87 4.96 -29.13 19.77
CA THR A 87 5.37 -29.33 18.38
C THR A 87 4.22 -29.16 17.38
N ILE A 88 2.98 -29.40 17.78
CA ILE A 88 1.81 -29.20 16.93
C ILE A 88 1.56 -27.70 16.80
N MET A 89 1.57 -26.96 17.91
CA MET A 89 1.40 -25.50 17.87
C MET A 89 2.53 -24.80 17.12
N ALA A 90 3.77 -25.22 17.33
CA ALA A 90 4.93 -24.71 16.61
C ALA A 90 4.78 -24.89 15.09
N ALA A 91 4.26 -26.03 14.64
CA ALA A 91 4.01 -26.28 13.22
C ALA A 91 2.92 -25.37 12.66
N GLN A 92 1.80 -25.19 13.38
CA GLN A 92 0.72 -24.27 12.97
C GLN A 92 1.21 -22.83 12.90
N PHE A 93 2.00 -22.43 13.90
CA PHE A 93 2.58 -21.10 13.98
C PHE A 93 3.56 -20.85 12.83
N SER A 94 4.41 -21.83 12.51
CA SER A 94 5.32 -21.78 11.36
C SER A 94 4.56 -21.64 10.03
N GLU A 95 3.46 -22.38 9.84
CA GLU A 95 2.61 -22.25 8.65
C GLU A 95 1.95 -20.86 8.58
N PHE A 96 1.48 -20.33 9.71
CA PHE A 96 0.91 -19.00 9.81
C PHE A 96 1.93 -17.89 9.46
N THR A 97 3.16 -17.98 9.97
CA THR A 97 4.27 -17.09 9.61
C THR A 97 4.51 -17.11 8.11
N ALA A 98 4.61 -18.29 7.50
CA ALA A 98 4.80 -18.43 6.06
C ALA A 98 3.63 -17.86 5.23
N LYS A 99 2.39 -18.05 5.69
CA LYS A 99 1.19 -17.52 5.01
C LYS A 99 1.07 -16.01 5.05
N THR A 100 1.60 -15.36 6.08
CA THR A 100 1.43 -13.91 6.31
C THR A 100 2.64 -13.09 5.91
N GLY A 101 3.82 -13.72 5.86
CA GLY A 101 5.10 -13.05 5.67
C GLY A 101 5.51 -12.19 6.87
N LEU A 102 4.97 -12.46 8.06
CA LEU A 102 5.37 -11.79 9.29
C LEU A 102 6.76 -12.24 9.72
N THR A 103 7.49 -11.32 10.34
CA THR A 103 8.69 -11.56 11.13
C THR A 103 8.35 -11.31 12.59
N TRP A 104 8.79 -12.19 13.49
CA TRP A 104 8.52 -12.09 14.92
C TRP A 104 9.66 -11.37 15.63
N SER A 105 9.35 -10.37 16.45
CA SER A 105 10.38 -9.55 17.07
C SER A 105 11.26 -10.35 18.06
N CYS A 106 10.73 -11.44 18.62
CA CYS A 106 11.49 -12.36 19.45
C CYS A 106 12.39 -13.32 18.64
N GLU A 107 12.03 -13.66 17.40
CA GLU A 107 12.89 -14.46 16.51
C GLU A 107 14.10 -13.65 16.02
N ASP A 108 13.90 -12.37 15.68
CA ASP A 108 15.00 -11.44 15.38
C ASP A 108 16.03 -11.34 16.52
N LEU A 109 15.57 -11.60 17.74
CA LEU A 109 16.36 -11.52 18.97
C LEU A 109 16.67 -12.90 19.58
N ASN A 110 16.58 -13.99 18.78
CA ASN A 110 16.99 -15.38 19.01
C ASN A 110 15.87 -16.42 19.26
N SER A 111 14.84 -16.15 20.07
CA SER A 111 13.79 -17.15 20.36
C SER A 111 12.52 -16.54 20.96
N CYS A 112 11.38 -17.08 20.55
CA CYS A 112 10.06 -16.81 21.12
C CYS A 112 9.64 -17.80 22.22
N ASP A 113 10.55 -18.65 22.72
CA ASP A 113 10.21 -19.65 23.73
C ASP A 113 9.69 -19.01 25.04
N GLY A 114 8.78 -19.74 25.68
CA GLY A 114 8.27 -19.44 27.03
C GLY A 114 7.31 -18.25 27.11
N ARG A 115 6.70 -17.82 26.00
CA ARG A 115 5.71 -16.74 25.98
C ARG A 115 4.58 -17.05 24.99
N ILE A 116 3.43 -16.46 25.25
CA ILE A 116 2.24 -16.52 24.39
C ILE A 116 1.80 -15.13 23.91
N ASP A 117 2.24 -14.08 24.60
CA ASP A 117 2.14 -12.69 24.17
C ASP A 117 3.29 -12.35 23.21
N LEU A 118 2.94 -12.13 21.94
CA LEU A 118 3.90 -12.01 20.86
C LEU A 118 3.70 -10.69 20.10
N ILE A 119 4.80 -10.22 19.51
CA ILE A 119 4.82 -9.05 18.62
C ILE A 119 5.49 -9.50 17.31
N ALA A 120 4.89 -9.10 16.20
CA ALA A 120 5.33 -9.40 14.86
C ALA A 120 5.13 -8.19 13.98
N TYR A 121 5.83 -8.17 12.86
CA TYR A 121 5.71 -7.12 11.88
C TYR A 121 5.94 -7.66 10.47
N ARG A 122 5.47 -6.93 9.47
CA ARG A 122 5.80 -7.15 8.06
C ARG A 122 5.94 -5.80 7.40
N GLY A 123 6.99 -5.62 6.61
CA GLY A 123 7.19 -4.44 5.78
C GLY A 123 6.22 -4.36 4.59
N SER A 124 6.62 -3.58 3.61
CA SER A 124 6.01 -3.46 2.28
C SER A 124 7.12 -3.34 1.24
N GLU A 125 6.78 -3.15 -0.04
CA GLU A 125 7.81 -2.89 -1.06
C GLU A 125 8.65 -1.63 -0.78
N GLN A 126 8.04 -0.61 -0.16
CA GLN A 126 8.70 0.66 0.14
C GLN A 126 9.37 0.67 1.52
N PHE A 127 8.81 -0.04 2.49
CA PHE A 127 9.22 0.08 3.89
C PHE A 127 9.67 -1.24 4.47
N ASP A 128 10.91 -1.29 4.91
CA ASP A 128 11.42 -2.38 5.73
C ASP A 128 11.21 -2.08 7.21
N PHE A 129 11.07 -3.14 8.00
CA PHE A 129 10.99 -3.08 9.45
C PHE A 129 12.01 -4.04 10.06
N THR A 130 12.57 -3.68 11.21
CA THR A 130 13.46 -4.53 11.99
C THR A 130 13.22 -4.34 13.49
N THR A 131 13.51 -5.36 14.30
CA THR A 131 13.45 -5.22 15.77
C THR A 131 14.74 -4.61 16.31
N LEU A 132 14.62 -3.53 17.08
CA LEU A 132 15.75 -2.97 17.84
C LEU A 132 15.86 -3.55 19.25
N SER A 133 14.72 -3.77 19.92
CA SER A 133 14.68 -4.33 21.27
C SER A 133 13.32 -4.91 21.61
N GLU A 134 13.30 -5.84 22.56
CA GLU A 134 12.12 -6.30 23.27
C GLU A 134 12.31 -6.18 24.78
N ALA A 135 11.19 -6.01 25.49
CA ALA A 135 11.13 -6.03 26.94
C ALA A 135 9.88 -6.77 27.44
N THR A 136 10.05 -7.43 28.60
CA THR A 136 8.95 -7.80 29.48
C THR A 136 8.92 -6.77 30.61
N ILE A 137 7.77 -6.15 30.82
CA ILE A 137 7.59 -5.11 31.82
C ILE A 137 7.00 -5.73 33.07
N ASP A 138 7.59 -5.46 34.23
CA ASP A 138 7.01 -5.85 35.52
C ASP A 138 5.84 -4.91 35.85
N ASP A 139 4.65 -5.47 35.98
CA ASP A 139 3.44 -4.77 36.37
C ASP A 139 3.17 -4.84 37.88
N ASN A 140 4.09 -5.43 38.67
CA ASN A 140 3.95 -5.77 40.09
C ASN A 140 2.88 -6.85 40.36
N GLY A 141 2.64 -7.75 39.40
CA GLY A 141 1.71 -8.87 39.55
C GLY A 141 0.25 -8.42 39.53
N ILE A 142 -0.07 -7.37 38.77
CA ILE A 142 -1.46 -6.93 38.54
C ILE A 142 -2.18 -7.95 37.66
N SER A 143 -1.46 -8.52 36.69
CA SER A 143 -1.91 -9.53 35.74
C SER A 143 -1.14 -10.83 35.93
N ASP A 144 -1.71 -11.95 35.48
CA ASP A 144 -1.03 -13.23 35.34
C ASP A 144 -0.10 -13.28 34.13
N HIS A 145 -0.25 -12.33 33.21
CA HIS A 145 0.64 -12.09 32.08
C HIS A 145 1.34 -10.74 32.22
N ALA A 146 2.67 -10.74 32.13
CA ALA A 146 3.46 -9.52 32.15
C ALA A 146 3.38 -8.77 30.80
N PRO A 147 3.19 -7.43 30.78
CA PRO A 147 3.15 -6.68 29.54
C PRO A 147 4.41 -6.84 28.70
N ARG A 148 4.22 -6.89 27.37
CA ARG A 148 5.29 -7.01 26.38
C ARG A 148 5.42 -5.74 25.57
N ALA A 149 6.65 -5.35 25.28
CA ALA A 149 6.97 -4.20 24.44
C ALA A 149 8.10 -4.54 23.48
N ALA A 150 8.02 -3.98 22.26
CA ALA A 150 9.09 -4.01 21.28
C ALA A 150 9.33 -2.61 20.73
N THR A 151 10.58 -2.29 20.45
CA THR A 151 10.94 -1.10 19.66
C THR A 151 11.29 -1.56 18.25
N LEU A 152 10.50 -1.13 17.27
CA LEU A 152 10.72 -1.42 15.86
C LEU A 152 11.38 -0.23 15.17
N HIS A 153 12.40 -0.50 14.35
CA HIS A 153 12.93 0.43 13.37
C HIS A 153 12.22 0.22 12.05
N TRP A 154 12.01 1.30 11.30
CA TRP A 154 11.56 1.23 9.92
C TRP A 154 12.47 2.08 9.03
N GLU A 155 12.69 1.60 7.82
CA GLU A 155 13.47 2.27 6.80
C GLU A 155 12.60 2.44 5.55
N ASN A 156 12.58 3.66 5.00
CA ASN A 156 11.95 3.95 3.71
C ASN A 156 13.00 3.69 2.64
N ASN A 157 12.88 2.57 1.94
CA ASN A 157 13.79 2.19 0.86
C ASN A 157 13.55 3.00 -0.42
N GLY A 158 12.56 3.90 -0.41
CA GLY A 158 11.98 4.47 -1.60
C GLY A 158 11.27 3.40 -2.41
N PHE A 159 10.48 3.86 -3.37
CA PHE A 159 10.19 3.01 -4.51
C PHE A 159 11.37 3.13 -5.49
N GLY A 160 11.61 2.13 -6.33
CA GLY A 160 12.64 2.26 -7.37
C GLY A 160 12.36 3.52 -8.21
N ASN A 161 13.36 4.36 -8.46
CA ASN A 161 13.20 5.51 -9.35
C ASN A 161 13.33 5.02 -10.79
N TYR A 162 12.20 4.75 -11.43
CA TYR A 162 12.16 4.32 -12.83
C TYR A 162 11.88 5.49 -13.75
N ASP A 163 12.69 5.65 -14.78
CA ASP A 163 12.36 6.53 -15.91
C ASP A 163 11.31 5.85 -16.80
N SER A 164 10.05 6.01 -16.42
CA SER A 164 8.91 5.39 -17.08
C SER A 164 8.44 6.22 -18.27
N ASN A 165 8.15 5.54 -19.37
CA ASN A 165 7.61 6.15 -20.57
C ASN A 165 6.44 5.34 -21.12
N LEU A 166 5.34 6.02 -21.42
CA LEU A 166 4.15 5.43 -22.02
C LEU A 166 3.88 6.10 -23.37
N SER A 167 3.61 5.29 -24.40
CA SER A 167 3.09 5.78 -25.67
C SER A 167 1.58 6.00 -25.54
N VAL A 168 1.13 7.24 -25.69
CA VAL A 168 -0.25 7.64 -25.40
C VAL A 168 -0.83 8.56 -26.48
N SER A 169 -2.16 8.59 -26.54
CA SER A 169 -2.94 9.63 -27.23
C SER A 169 -4.00 10.15 -26.27
N PHE A 170 -4.20 11.46 -26.23
CA PHE A 170 -5.22 12.08 -25.38
C PHE A 170 -6.46 12.39 -26.22
N LYS A 171 -7.63 11.99 -25.72
CA LYS A 171 -8.92 12.28 -26.34
C LYS A 171 -9.69 13.25 -25.46
N GLY A 172 -10.06 14.40 -26.00
CA GLY A 172 -10.92 15.37 -25.33
C GLY A 172 -12.35 14.86 -25.19
N ILE A 173 -13.12 15.49 -24.29
CA ILE A 173 -14.52 15.11 -24.02
C ILE A 173 -15.43 15.25 -25.25
N HIS A 174 -15.05 16.11 -26.20
CA HIS A 174 -15.78 16.35 -27.44
C HIS A 174 -15.54 15.27 -28.51
N GLY A 175 -14.67 14.29 -28.25
CA GLY A 175 -14.42 13.17 -29.16
C GLY A 175 -13.19 13.32 -30.04
N ASP A 176 -12.54 14.47 -30.03
CA ASP A 176 -11.33 14.77 -30.80
C ASP A 176 -10.05 14.49 -30.01
N TYR A 177 -8.98 14.18 -30.73
CA TYR A 177 -7.66 13.89 -30.19
C TYR A 177 -6.78 15.14 -30.16
N PHE A 178 -5.93 15.21 -29.13
CA PHE A 178 -4.87 16.21 -29.04
C PHE A 178 -3.81 15.99 -30.11
N VAL A 179 -3.23 17.09 -30.60
CA VAL A 179 -2.21 17.11 -31.64
C VAL A 179 -1.19 18.19 -31.37
N SER A 180 0.09 17.87 -31.54
CA SER A 180 1.14 18.90 -31.65
C SER A 180 1.32 19.26 -33.11
N GLU A 181 0.94 20.48 -33.49
CA GLU A 181 1.00 20.91 -34.89
C GLU A 181 2.44 20.84 -35.42
N GLY A 182 2.60 20.37 -36.67
CA GLY A 182 3.92 20.15 -37.27
C GLY A 182 4.76 19.04 -36.62
N ASN A 183 4.15 18.18 -35.80
CA ASN A 183 4.84 17.23 -34.91
C ASN A 183 5.61 17.93 -33.76
N GLY A 184 5.24 19.17 -33.44
CA GLY A 184 5.91 20.04 -32.47
C GLY A 184 6.57 21.26 -33.12
N GLY A 185 7.02 22.19 -32.29
CA GLY A 185 7.49 23.51 -32.72
C GLY A 185 6.38 24.56 -32.88
N GLY A 186 5.16 24.24 -32.44
CA GLY A 186 4.00 25.13 -32.53
C GLY A 186 2.94 24.81 -31.47
N ALA A 187 1.70 25.26 -31.69
CA ALA A 187 0.60 25.07 -30.75
C ALA A 187 0.18 23.60 -30.60
N VAL A 188 -0.38 23.27 -29.43
CA VAL A 188 -1.16 22.05 -29.23
C VAL A 188 -2.63 22.36 -29.45
N ASN A 189 -3.32 21.51 -30.19
CA ASN A 189 -4.77 21.60 -30.43
C ASN A 189 -5.43 20.28 -30.02
N ALA A 190 -6.76 20.25 -29.96
CA ALA A 190 -7.58 19.07 -29.70
C ALA A 190 -8.73 18.95 -30.73
N ASN A 191 -8.37 18.75 -32.00
CA ASN A 191 -9.30 18.85 -33.13
C ASN A 191 -9.14 17.72 -34.17
N ARG A 192 -8.50 16.60 -33.79
CA ARG A 192 -8.24 15.49 -34.71
C ARG A 192 -9.23 14.37 -34.53
N SER A 193 -9.82 13.89 -35.62
CA SER A 193 -10.82 12.81 -35.58
C SER A 193 -10.23 11.40 -35.49
N ALA A 194 -8.91 11.24 -35.61
CA ALA A 194 -8.22 9.95 -35.59
C ALA A 194 -6.80 10.09 -35.03
N ILE A 195 -6.29 8.99 -34.47
CA ILE A 195 -4.92 8.90 -33.99
C ILE A 195 -3.98 8.65 -35.17
N GLY A 196 -3.00 9.52 -35.35
CA GLY A 196 -1.87 9.36 -36.25
C GLY A 196 -0.56 9.69 -35.55
N ALA A 197 0.46 9.99 -36.36
CA ALA A 197 1.82 10.25 -35.86
C ALA A 197 1.92 11.52 -34.98
N TYR A 198 1.03 12.50 -35.18
CA TYR A 198 1.10 13.80 -34.47
C TYR A 198 0.17 13.84 -33.24
N GLU A 199 -0.71 12.84 -33.13
CA GLU A 199 -1.61 12.61 -32.01
C GLU A 199 -1.05 11.54 -31.04
N THR A 200 0.13 11.00 -31.34
CA THR A 200 0.86 10.05 -30.50
C THR A 200 1.98 10.78 -29.77
N PHE A 201 2.01 10.63 -28.45
CA PHE A 201 2.95 11.29 -27.56
C PHE A 201 3.65 10.27 -26.67
N THR A 202 4.82 10.65 -26.16
CA THR A 202 5.45 9.96 -25.04
C THR A 202 5.12 10.72 -23.76
N LEU A 203 4.39 10.07 -22.86
CA LEU A 203 4.21 10.52 -21.48
C LEU A 203 5.39 9.99 -20.66
N ASN A 204 6.14 10.86 -19.99
CA ASN A 204 7.30 10.50 -19.18
C ASN A 204 7.09 10.89 -17.72
N ALA A 205 7.56 10.05 -16.80
CA ALA A 205 7.64 10.35 -15.37
C ALA A 205 8.77 9.56 -14.72
N THR A 206 9.27 10.08 -13.60
CA THR A 206 9.98 9.26 -12.63
C THR A 206 8.92 8.61 -11.75
N THR A 207 8.80 7.29 -11.83
CA THR A 207 7.77 6.52 -11.13
C THR A 207 8.38 5.54 -10.15
N ASN A 208 7.51 5.01 -9.31
CA ASN A 208 7.81 4.09 -8.22
C ASN A 208 7.87 2.61 -8.67
N ALA A 209 7.31 2.29 -9.83
CA ALA A 209 7.41 0.99 -10.48
C ALA A 209 7.60 1.18 -11.99
N GLU A 210 8.28 0.23 -12.63
CA GLU A 210 8.59 0.28 -14.06
C GLU A 210 7.32 0.39 -14.90
N ASN A 211 7.24 1.44 -15.73
CA ASN A 211 6.10 1.77 -16.59
C ASN A 211 4.75 1.88 -15.84
N CYS A 212 4.78 2.21 -14.56
CA CYS A 212 3.60 2.37 -13.72
C CYS A 212 3.48 3.82 -13.23
N MET A 213 2.80 4.65 -14.03
CA MET A 213 2.42 5.99 -13.58
C MET A 213 1.12 5.91 -12.78
N VAL A 214 1.06 6.55 -11.62
CA VAL A 214 -0.13 6.53 -10.75
C VAL A 214 -0.71 7.93 -10.59
N ASN A 215 -1.92 8.00 -10.02
CA ASN A 215 -2.52 9.27 -9.64
C ASN A 215 -1.57 10.08 -8.75
N GLY A 216 -1.34 11.34 -9.11
CA GLY A 216 -0.46 12.23 -8.38
C GLY A 216 0.96 12.29 -8.90
N ASP A 217 1.36 11.49 -9.89
CA ASP A 217 2.70 11.61 -10.47
C ASP A 217 2.90 12.93 -11.22
N GLU A 218 4.12 13.45 -11.20
CA GLU A 218 4.54 14.54 -12.06
C GLU A 218 5.00 13.97 -13.40
N VAL A 219 4.36 14.42 -14.48
CA VAL A 219 4.56 13.94 -15.84
C VAL A 219 4.98 15.07 -16.77
N ASN A 220 5.63 14.73 -17.88
CA ASN A 220 5.80 15.60 -19.05
C ASN A 220 5.35 14.86 -20.31
N ILE A 221 4.90 15.62 -21.31
CA ILE A 221 4.36 15.10 -22.56
C ILE A 221 5.29 15.55 -23.69
N LYS A 222 5.79 14.60 -24.47
CA LYS A 222 6.72 14.84 -25.58
C LYS A 222 6.11 14.37 -26.90
N SER A 223 6.13 15.21 -27.92
CA SER A 223 5.75 14.83 -29.29
C SER A 223 6.78 13.87 -29.91
N ALA A 224 6.38 13.15 -30.96
CA ALA A 224 7.31 12.33 -31.72
C ALA A 224 8.44 13.15 -32.39
N GLY A 225 8.21 14.44 -32.64
CA GLY A 225 9.22 15.39 -33.13
C GLY A 225 10.22 15.85 -32.05
N GLY A 226 10.02 15.45 -30.79
CA GLY A 226 10.95 15.69 -29.70
C GLY A 226 10.68 16.94 -28.87
N TYR A 227 9.53 17.59 -29.05
CA TYR A 227 9.16 18.81 -28.33
C TYR A 227 8.23 18.51 -27.16
N TYR A 228 8.40 19.24 -26.06
CA TYR A 228 7.55 19.11 -24.87
C TYR A 228 6.36 20.06 -24.93
N TRP A 229 5.23 19.59 -24.40
CA TRP A 229 4.09 20.45 -24.07
C TRP A 229 4.47 21.42 -22.96
N SER A 230 4.01 22.67 -23.05
CA SER A 230 4.34 23.78 -22.17
C SER A 230 3.10 24.63 -21.92
N ALA A 231 2.69 24.71 -20.65
CA ALA A 231 1.54 25.51 -20.24
C ALA A 231 1.98 26.97 -20.07
N GLN A 232 1.52 27.86 -20.97
CA GLN A 232 1.86 29.26 -20.90
C GLN A 232 1.04 29.98 -19.82
N SER A 233 1.59 31.04 -19.24
CA SER A 233 0.88 31.90 -18.29
C SER A 233 -0.43 32.49 -18.85
N SER A 234 -0.49 32.71 -20.17
CA SER A 234 -1.68 33.14 -20.91
C SER A 234 -2.83 32.12 -20.87
N GLY A 235 -2.53 30.85 -20.57
CA GLY A 235 -3.46 29.72 -20.65
C GLY A 235 -3.33 28.90 -21.94
N ALA A 236 -2.52 29.33 -22.91
CA ALA A 236 -2.26 28.54 -24.12
C ALA A 236 -1.39 27.31 -23.81
N LEU A 237 -1.61 26.23 -24.56
CA LEU A 237 -0.76 25.04 -24.53
C LEU A 237 0.10 24.97 -25.82
N ASP A 238 1.42 25.11 -25.66
CA ASP A 238 2.38 25.04 -26.76
C ASP A 238 3.16 23.74 -26.73
N GLY A 239 3.54 23.20 -27.88
CA GLY A 239 4.33 21.98 -28.06
C GLY A 239 5.67 22.27 -28.73
N ASP A 240 6.38 23.30 -28.27
CA ASP A 240 7.55 23.88 -28.95
C ASP A 240 8.86 23.81 -28.13
N ARG A 241 8.82 23.25 -26.93
CA ARG A 241 9.96 23.28 -26.01
C ARG A 241 10.94 22.14 -26.27
N THR A 242 12.23 22.44 -26.29
CA THR A 242 13.31 21.46 -26.47
C THR A 242 13.94 20.98 -25.16
N GLY A 243 13.53 21.53 -24.03
CA GLY A 243 14.00 21.17 -22.70
C GLY A 243 12.91 21.31 -21.65
N LEU A 244 13.10 20.64 -20.51
CA LEU A 244 12.18 20.67 -19.38
C LEU A 244 12.50 21.83 -18.44
N GLY A 245 11.49 22.63 -18.15
CA GLY A 245 11.42 23.60 -17.08
C GLY A 245 10.15 23.38 -16.25
N SER A 246 9.71 24.42 -15.53
CA SER A 246 8.52 24.33 -14.69
C SER A 246 7.21 24.31 -15.49
N TRP A 247 7.21 24.82 -16.73
CA TRP A 247 5.98 24.96 -17.53
C TRP A 247 5.65 23.67 -18.29
N GLU A 248 6.62 22.77 -18.44
CA GLU A 248 6.50 21.49 -19.14
C GLU A 248 6.08 20.33 -18.21
N LYS A 249 5.82 20.64 -16.94
CA LYS A 249 5.53 19.67 -15.89
C LYS A 249 4.07 19.75 -15.44
N PHE A 250 3.41 18.60 -15.48
CA PHE A 250 1.99 18.46 -15.16
C PHE A 250 1.79 17.43 -14.05
N ARG A 251 0.82 17.66 -13.18
CA ARG A 251 0.33 16.65 -12.24
C ARG A 251 -0.70 15.79 -12.95
N LEU A 252 -0.47 14.48 -12.99
CA LEU A 252 -1.45 13.48 -13.43
C LEU A 252 -2.50 13.30 -12.34
N ILE A 253 -3.77 13.46 -12.68
CA ILE A 253 -4.89 13.20 -11.79
C ILE A 253 -5.77 12.15 -12.46
N ASN A 254 -5.83 10.93 -11.91
CA ASN A 254 -6.63 9.84 -12.45
C ASN A 254 -7.96 9.75 -11.69
N HIS A 255 -9.08 9.88 -12.41
CA HIS A 255 -10.44 9.84 -11.86
C HIS A 255 -11.06 8.44 -11.96
N THR A 256 -10.41 7.50 -12.64
CA THR A 256 -10.89 6.12 -12.83
C THR A 256 -10.28 5.18 -11.80
N ASP A 257 -8.97 5.25 -11.59
CA ASP A 257 -8.23 4.44 -10.61
C ASP A 257 -7.20 5.31 -9.88
N ALA A 258 -7.39 5.48 -8.57
CA ALA A 258 -6.52 6.32 -7.74
C ALA A 258 -5.25 5.59 -7.27
N SER A 259 -5.14 4.27 -7.47
CA SER A 259 -4.10 3.44 -6.85
C SER A 259 -3.35 2.53 -7.81
N GLY A 260 -3.97 2.15 -8.93
CA GLY A 260 -3.34 1.35 -9.98
C GLY A 260 -2.56 2.18 -11.00
N CYS A 261 -1.72 1.50 -11.76
CA CYS A 261 -1.00 2.09 -12.90
C CYS A 261 -1.99 2.60 -13.95
N LEU A 262 -1.67 3.75 -14.55
CA LEU A 262 -2.40 4.37 -15.66
C LEU A 262 -2.59 3.38 -16.82
N ARG A 263 -3.83 3.28 -17.32
CA ARG A 263 -4.20 2.39 -18.42
C ARG A 263 -4.96 3.14 -19.51
N GLY A 264 -4.97 2.54 -20.70
CA GLY A 264 -5.81 3.02 -21.79
C GLY A 264 -7.29 3.01 -21.39
N GLY A 265 -7.95 4.16 -21.52
CA GLY A 265 -9.35 4.34 -21.15
C GLY A 265 -9.59 5.07 -19.83
N ASP A 266 -8.55 5.31 -19.04
CA ASP A 266 -8.66 6.09 -17.81
C ASP A 266 -9.07 7.54 -18.11
N SER A 267 -9.98 8.06 -17.31
CA SER A 267 -10.38 9.47 -17.33
C SER A 267 -9.42 10.26 -16.45
N ILE A 268 -8.62 11.13 -17.06
CA ILE A 268 -7.56 11.86 -16.36
C ILE A 268 -7.69 13.38 -16.52
N SER A 269 -6.97 14.11 -15.67
CA SER A 269 -6.66 15.52 -15.86
C SER A 269 -5.16 15.76 -15.76
N LEU A 270 -4.67 16.73 -16.51
CA LEU A 270 -3.29 17.21 -16.46
C LEU A 270 -3.30 18.64 -15.92
N MET A 271 -2.75 18.84 -14.73
CA MET A 271 -2.69 20.17 -14.10
C MET A 271 -1.26 20.73 -14.17
N SER A 272 -1.08 21.91 -14.76
CA SER A 272 0.19 22.62 -14.74
C SER A 272 0.65 22.86 -13.30
N THR A 273 1.83 22.36 -12.96
CA THR A 273 2.42 22.54 -11.63
C THR A 273 2.91 23.97 -11.39
N ALA A 274 3.22 24.72 -12.45
CA ALA A 274 3.65 26.11 -12.38
C ALA A 274 2.49 27.11 -12.18
N HIS A 275 1.29 26.78 -12.66
CA HIS A 275 0.18 27.74 -12.74
C HIS A 275 -1.13 27.27 -12.09
N GLY A 276 -1.23 26.00 -11.67
CA GLY A 276 -2.45 25.44 -11.07
C GLY A 276 -3.65 25.41 -12.02
N LYS A 277 -3.41 25.46 -13.33
CA LYS A 277 -4.44 25.39 -14.39
C LYS A 277 -4.44 24.00 -15.02
N TYR A 278 -5.59 23.60 -15.54
CA TYR A 278 -5.77 22.30 -16.20
C TYR A 278 -5.67 22.43 -17.72
N VAL A 279 -5.13 21.42 -18.37
CA VAL A 279 -5.24 21.26 -19.83
C VAL A 279 -6.68 20.95 -20.19
N VAL A 280 -7.25 21.67 -21.16
CA VAL A 280 -8.65 21.53 -21.58
C VAL A 280 -8.71 21.41 -23.09
N ALA A 281 -9.50 20.48 -23.60
CA ALA A 281 -9.89 20.46 -25.01
C ALA A 281 -11.15 21.32 -25.17
N GLU A 282 -11.01 22.51 -25.75
CA GLU A 282 -12.14 23.40 -25.98
C GLU A 282 -13.05 22.87 -27.10
N ASN A 283 -14.32 23.27 -27.11
CA ASN A 283 -15.32 22.82 -28.09
C ASN A 283 -15.00 23.22 -29.55
N TYR A 284 -14.07 24.14 -29.77
CA TYR A 284 -13.57 24.53 -31.09
C TYR A 284 -12.18 23.93 -31.41
N GLY A 285 -11.69 23.06 -30.53
CA GLY A 285 -10.47 22.29 -30.73
C GLY A 285 -9.17 23.02 -30.44
N SER A 286 -9.20 24.18 -29.78
CA SER A 286 -8.02 24.77 -29.14
C SER A 286 -7.72 24.05 -27.82
N ALA A 287 -6.46 24.10 -27.39
CA ALA A 287 -6.01 23.58 -26.10
C ALA A 287 -5.21 24.61 -25.29
#